data_AF-A0A3D2VLH9-F1
#
_entry.id   AF-A0A3D2VLH9-F1
#
_cell.length_a   1.000
_cell.length_b   1.000
_cell.length_c   1.000
_cell.angle_alpha   90.00
_cell.angle_beta   90.00
_cell.angle_gamma   90.00
#
_symmetry.space_group_name_H-M   'P 1'
#
loop_
_entity.id
_entity.type
_entity.pdbx_description
1 polymer ?
#
loop_
_entity_poly.entity_id
_entity_poly.type
_entity_poly.pdbx_seq_one_letter_code
_entity_poly.pdbx_strand_id
1 'polypeptide(L)'
;MAESHQPEDDFDPDGQQLDLAERNALRRVAGISTELTDVTEVEYRQLRLERVVLVGVWTDGSAEQADNSLAELAALAETAGSVVLEGVVQRRPKPDPATYIGSGKARELRDIVRATGADTVICDG
;
A
#
# COMPACT_ATOMS: atom_id res chain seq x y z
N MET A 1 0.16 -48.70 60.68
CA MET A 1 -1.24 -48.67 61.15
C MET A 1 -1.79 -47.31 60.79
N ALA A 2 -2.81 -47.31 59.93
CA ALA A 2 -3.78 -46.26 59.62
C ALA A 2 -3.27 -44.87 59.20
N GLU A 3 -3.56 -44.57 57.93
CA GLU A 3 -3.65 -43.24 57.33
C GLU A 3 -4.49 -42.26 58.16
N SER A 4 -4.02 -41.02 58.24
CA SER A 4 -4.75 -39.88 58.78
C SER A 4 -4.90 -38.79 57.73
N HIS A 5 -6.16 -38.45 57.45
CA HIS A 5 -6.67 -37.08 57.29
C HIS A 5 -6.23 -36.24 56.06
N GLN A 6 -7.11 -36.27 55.04
CA GLN A 6 -7.59 -35.25 54.07
C GLN A 6 -6.90 -33.88 53.85
N PRO A 7 -7.15 -33.24 52.67
CA PRO A 7 -6.19 -32.45 51.89
C PRO A 7 -6.23 -30.94 52.21
N GLU A 8 -5.14 -30.24 51.89
CA GLU A 8 -5.12 -28.77 51.79
C GLU A 8 -4.55 -28.42 50.41
N ASP A 9 -5.38 -27.70 49.64
CA ASP A 9 -5.10 -27.15 48.32
C ASP A 9 -3.97 -26.11 48.38
N ASP A 10 -2.85 -26.36 47.70
CA ASP A 10 -1.93 -25.30 47.26
C ASP A 10 -2.04 -25.18 45.73
N PHE A 11 -3.09 -24.49 45.29
CA PHE A 11 -3.22 -24.06 43.90
C PHE A 11 -2.41 -22.78 43.72
N ASP A 12 -1.19 -22.93 43.23
CA ASP A 12 -0.34 -21.83 42.74
C ASP A 12 -1.05 -21.11 41.57
N PRO A 13 -1.50 -19.85 41.72
CA PRO A 13 -2.30 -19.17 40.71
C PRO A 13 -1.45 -18.46 39.65
N ASP A 14 -0.14 -18.74 39.56
CA ASP A 14 0.76 -17.90 38.75
C ASP A 14 1.09 -18.52 37.37
N GLY A 15 0.54 -19.69 37.05
CA GLY A 15 0.72 -20.35 35.75
C GLY A 15 -0.25 -19.90 34.65
N GLN A 16 -1.32 -19.17 34.98
CA GLN A 16 -2.34 -18.75 34.00
C GLN A 16 -2.11 -17.36 33.41
N GLN A 17 -1.15 -16.59 33.93
CA GLN A 17 -1.01 -15.17 33.61
C GLN A 17 -0.09 -14.88 32.41
N LEU A 18 0.77 -15.83 32.03
CA LEU A 18 1.66 -15.70 30.86
C LEU A 18 0.93 -15.99 29.52
N ASP A 19 -0.16 -16.75 29.56
CA ASP A 19 -0.97 -17.11 28.38
C ASP A 19 -1.82 -15.95 27.83
N LEU A 20 -2.16 -14.98 28.67
CA LEU A 20 -3.01 -13.83 28.32
C LEU A 20 -2.26 -12.76 27.51
N ALA A 21 -0.93 -12.69 27.63
CA ALA A 21 -0.11 -11.73 26.89
C ALA A 21 0.14 -12.19 25.44
N GLU A 22 0.32 -13.50 25.21
CA GLU A 22 0.63 -14.04 23.89
C GLU A 22 -0.60 -14.07 22.97
N ARG A 23 -1.80 -14.34 23.52
CA ARG A 23 -3.05 -14.31 22.75
C ARG A 23 -3.43 -12.92 22.23
N ASN A 24 -2.88 -11.85 22.81
CA ASN A 24 -3.13 -10.47 22.39
C ASN A 24 -2.18 -9.98 21.27
N ALA A 25 -1.26 -10.83 20.76
CA ALA A 25 -0.29 -10.44 19.74
C ALA A 25 -0.79 -10.51 18.29
N LEU A 26 -2.02 -10.99 18.03
CA LEU A 26 -2.65 -10.86 16.71
C LEU A 26 -3.39 -9.52 16.63
N ARG A 27 -2.63 -8.47 16.35
CA ARG A 27 -3.17 -7.15 16.00
C ARG A 27 -3.93 -7.30 14.68
N ARG A 28 -5.25 -7.44 14.73
CA ARG A 28 -6.12 -7.35 13.54
C ARG A 28 -5.82 -6.02 12.84
N VAL A 29 -5.22 -6.09 11.66
CA VAL A 29 -5.11 -4.92 10.77
C VAL A 29 -6.52 -4.68 10.23
N ALA A 30 -7.18 -3.63 10.71
CA ALA A 30 -8.42 -3.17 10.13
C ALA A 30 -8.17 -2.85 8.65
N GLY A 31 -8.77 -3.62 7.75
CA GLY A 31 -8.59 -3.51 6.30
C GLY A 31 -8.61 -4.84 5.55
N ILE A 32 -8.36 -5.97 6.22
CA ILE A 32 -8.55 -7.31 5.63
C ILE A 32 -9.98 -7.76 5.95
N SER A 33 -10.97 -7.15 5.28
CA SER A 33 -12.36 -7.58 5.37
C SER A 33 -12.58 -8.73 4.37
N THR A 34 -12.65 -9.96 4.88
CA THR A 34 -13.37 -11.04 4.20
C THR A 34 -14.65 -11.30 4.98
N GLU A 35 -15.58 -10.34 4.95
CA GLU A 35 -16.95 -10.64 5.34
C GLU A 35 -17.52 -11.59 4.28
N LEU A 36 -17.49 -12.89 4.59
CA LEU A 36 -18.37 -13.88 3.97
C LEU A 36 -19.79 -13.56 4.43
N THR A 37 -20.42 -12.65 3.72
CA THR A 37 -21.88 -12.60 3.67
C THR A 37 -22.28 -13.59 2.58
N ASP A 38 -23.21 -14.50 2.86
CA ASP A 38 -23.81 -15.35 1.85
C ASP A 38 -24.47 -14.46 0.79
N VAL A 39 -23.80 -14.25 -0.35
CA VAL A 39 -24.31 -13.39 -1.43
C VAL A 39 -24.91 -14.27 -2.52
N THR A 40 -26.20 -14.61 -2.38
CA THR A 40 -27.03 -14.98 -3.54
C THR A 40 -27.52 -13.70 -4.21
N GLU A 41 -26.66 -12.98 -4.93
CA GLU A 41 -27.01 -11.91 -5.88
C GLU A 41 -25.72 -11.43 -6.56
N VAL A 42 -25.68 -11.40 -7.89
CA VAL A 42 -24.52 -10.88 -8.62
C VAL A 42 -24.49 -9.37 -8.42
N GLU A 43 -23.83 -8.90 -7.36
CA GLU A 43 -23.52 -7.49 -7.20
C GLU A 43 -22.51 -7.10 -8.28
N TYR A 44 -22.93 -6.23 -9.20
CA TYR A 44 -22.01 -5.52 -10.08
C TYR A 44 -21.12 -4.63 -9.20
N ARG A 45 -19.98 -5.16 -8.77
CA ARG A 45 -18.92 -4.34 -8.15
C ARG A 45 -18.52 -3.30 -9.18
N GLN A 46 -18.87 -2.04 -8.93
CA GLN A 46 -18.34 -0.93 -9.72
C GLN A 46 -16.82 -0.98 -9.64
N LEU A 47 -16.17 -1.19 -10.79
CA LEU A 47 -14.73 -1.06 -10.91
C LEU A 47 -14.39 0.39 -10.59
N ARG A 48 -13.72 0.61 -9.46
CA ARG A 48 -13.16 1.91 -9.12
C ARG A 48 -11.84 2.01 -9.87
N LEU A 49 -11.81 2.87 -10.89
CA LEU A 49 -10.59 3.16 -11.62
C LEU A 49 -9.61 3.88 -10.69
N GLU A 50 -8.34 3.50 -10.74
CA GLU A 50 -7.27 4.22 -10.03
C GLU A 50 -7.08 5.60 -10.65
N ARG A 51 -6.79 6.59 -9.82
CA ARG A 51 -6.53 7.98 -10.22
C ARG A 51 -5.04 8.21 -10.16
N VAL A 52 -4.40 8.24 -11.33
CA VAL A 52 -2.95 8.09 -11.44
C VAL A 52 -2.26 9.41 -11.80
N VAL A 53 -1.12 9.68 -11.17
CA VAL A 53 -0.11 10.62 -11.67
C VAL A 53 1.10 9.84 -12.17
N LEU A 54 1.60 10.19 -13.37
CA LEU A 54 2.75 9.54 -13.98
C LEU A 54 4.03 10.29 -13.68
N VAL A 55 5.14 9.55 -13.57
CA VAL A 55 6.45 10.09 -13.28
C VAL A 55 7.50 9.45 -14.18
N GLY A 56 8.12 10.25 -15.05
CA GLY A 56 9.20 9.85 -15.95
C GLY A 56 10.58 10.36 -15.48
N VAL A 57 11.57 9.48 -15.31
CA VAL A 57 12.98 9.87 -15.07
C VAL A 57 13.85 9.37 -16.20
N TRP A 58 14.13 10.19 -17.20
CA TRP A 58 15.01 9.76 -18.29
C TRP A 58 16.46 10.13 -18.05
N THR A 59 17.36 9.20 -18.34
CA THR A 59 18.81 9.35 -18.13
C THR A 59 19.60 9.78 -19.35
N ASP A 60 19.10 9.44 -20.54
CA ASP A 60 19.72 9.79 -21.82
C ASP A 60 18.67 10.19 -22.86
N GLY A 61 19.14 10.55 -24.06
CA GLY A 61 18.24 10.90 -25.16
C GLY A 61 17.70 12.33 -25.09
N SER A 62 16.70 12.58 -25.93
CA SER A 62 16.04 13.88 -26.09
C SER A 62 14.83 14.02 -25.15
N ALA A 63 14.38 15.27 -24.95
CA ALA A 63 13.13 15.52 -24.24
C ALA A 63 11.93 14.91 -24.98
N GLU A 64 11.94 14.94 -26.31
CA GLU A 64 10.90 14.34 -27.15
C GLU A 64 10.80 12.82 -26.94
N GLN A 65 11.93 12.12 -26.78
CA GLN A 65 11.92 10.69 -26.45
C GLN A 65 11.29 10.44 -25.07
N ALA A 66 11.60 11.28 -24.08
CA ALA A 66 10.99 11.18 -22.76
C ALA A 66 9.48 11.46 -22.77
N ASP A 67 9.04 12.46 -23.54
CA ASP A 67 7.62 12.77 -23.71
C ASP A 67 6.87 11.62 -24.40
N ASN A 68 7.49 11.00 -25.42
CA ASN A 68 6.93 9.82 -26.08
C ASN A 68 6.82 8.61 -25.13
N SER A 69 7.85 8.34 -24.32
CA SER A 69 7.79 7.29 -23.30
C SER A 69 6.70 7.54 -22.26
N LEU A 70 6.53 8.79 -21.82
CA LEU A 70 5.46 9.16 -20.88
C LEU A 70 4.06 8.98 -21.51
N ALA A 71 3.91 9.31 -22.80
CA ALA A 71 2.67 9.10 -23.53
C ALA A 71 2.34 7.60 -23.70
N GLU A 72 3.34 6.77 -23.95
CA GLU A 72 3.18 5.31 -23.97
C GLU A 72 2.78 4.78 -22.59
N LEU A 73 3.43 5.23 -21.51
CA LEU A 73 3.08 4.87 -20.14
C LEU A 73 1.64 5.24 -19.80
N ALA A 74 1.17 6.39 -20.28
CA ALA A 74 -0.23 6.81 -20.11
C ALA A 74 -1.19 5.84 -20.82
N ALA A 75 -0.92 5.48 -22.08
CA ALA A 75 -1.74 4.53 -22.82
C ALA A 75 -1.79 3.15 -22.14
N LEU A 76 -0.68 2.69 -21.55
CA LEU A 76 -0.62 1.45 -20.79
C LEU A 76 -1.48 1.54 -19.51
N ALA A 77 -1.37 2.64 -18.75
CA ALA A 77 -2.15 2.85 -17.54
C ALA A 77 -3.66 2.92 -17.82
N GLU A 78 -4.06 3.62 -18.87
CA GLU A 78 -5.46 3.70 -19.32
C GLU A 78 -5.99 2.33 -19.74
N THR A 79 -5.20 1.56 -20.49
CA THR A 79 -5.56 0.18 -20.87
C THR A 79 -5.71 -0.73 -19.66
N ALA A 80 -4.95 -0.48 -18.60
CA ALA A 80 -5.05 -1.18 -17.32
C ALA A 80 -6.25 -0.74 -16.45
N GLY A 81 -7.08 0.20 -16.92
CA GLY A 81 -8.25 0.68 -16.19
C GLY A 81 -7.94 1.80 -15.19
N SER A 82 -6.91 2.61 -15.45
CA SER A 82 -6.61 3.82 -14.68
C SER A 82 -7.11 5.08 -15.39
N VAL A 83 -7.36 6.13 -14.60
CA VAL A 83 -7.56 7.50 -15.09
C VAL A 83 -6.29 8.28 -14.83
N VAL A 84 -5.58 8.65 -15.90
CA VAL A 84 -4.38 9.50 -15.80
C VAL A 84 -4.79 10.94 -15.58
N LEU A 85 -4.34 11.55 -14.49
CA LEU A 85 -4.66 12.92 -14.10
C LEU A 85 -3.59 13.92 -14.50
N GLU A 86 -2.31 13.53 -14.38
CA GLU A 86 -1.18 14.41 -14.67
C GLU A 86 0.10 13.58 -14.92
N GLY A 87 1.10 14.18 -15.56
CA GLY A 87 2.40 13.58 -15.82
C GLY A 87 3.55 14.52 -15.44
N VAL A 88 4.57 13.98 -14.80
CA VAL A 88 5.74 14.71 -14.33
C VAL A 88 6.99 14.08 -14.91
N VAL A 89 7.85 14.90 -15.51
CA VAL A 89 9.06 14.45 -16.17
C VAL A 89 10.28 15.13 -15.55
N GLN A 90 11.33 14.36 -15.23
CA GLN A 90 12.59 14.88 -14.71
C GLN A 90 13.83 14.23 -15.35
N ARG A 91 14.65 15.05 -16.03
CA ARG A 91 15.97 14.62 -16.52
C ARG A 91 16.95 14.44 -15.36
N ARG A 92 17.64 13.30 -15.29
CA ARG A 92 18.72 13.06 -14.31
C ARG A 92 19.78 12.11 -14.88
N PRO A 93 21.07 12.21 -14.52
CA PRO A 93 22.06 11.21 -14.94
C PRO A 93 21.78 9.79 -14.43
N LYS A 94 21.10 9.68 -13.29
CA LYS A 94 20.56 8.45 -12.70
C LYS A 94 19.44 8.81 -11.71
N PRO A 95 18.53 7.88 -11.40
CA PRO A 95 17.54 8.09 -10.35
C PRO A 95 18.17 8.46 -9.00
N ASP A 96 17.49 9.33 -8.27
CA ASP A 96 17.87 9.65 -6.90
C ASP A 96 17.63 8.44 -5.98
N PRO A 97 18.61 8.01 -5.16
CA PRO A 97 18.45 6.80 -4.36
C PRO A 97 17.40 6.93 -3.25
N ALA A 98 17.08 8.14 -2.81
CA ALA A 98 16.10 8.37 -1.73
C ALA A 98 14.70 8.64 -2.26
N THR A 99 14.57 9.25 -3.44
CA THR A 99 13.30 9.82 -3.93
C THR A 99 12.99 9.50 -5.38
N TYR A 100 13.85 8.76 -6.08
CA TYR A 100 13.80 8.46 -7.51
C TYR A 100 13.95 9.71 -8.42
N ILE A 101 13.15 10.75 -8.20
CA ILE A 101 13.08 11.99 -8.99
C ILE A 101 13.88 13.17 -8.40
N GLY A 102 14.28 13.08 -7.14
CA GLY A 102 14.93 14.16 -6.40
C GLY A 102 13.96 14.91 -5.48
N SER A 103 14.47 15.36 -4.33
CA SER A 103 13.63 15.91 -3.24
C SER A 103 12.81 17.16 -3.60
N GLY A 104 13.30 18.01 -4.50
CA GLY A 104 12.54 19.17 -5.00
C GLY A 104 11.29 18.73 -5.77
N LYS A 105 11.50 17.90 -6.79
CA LYS A 105 10.44 17.36 -7.64
C LYS A 105 9.48 16.44 -6.86
N ALA A 106 9.97 15.72 -5.86
CA ALA A 106 9.12 14.93 -4.97
C ALA A 106 8.14 15.77 -4.13
N ARG A 107 8.53 16.99 -3.72
CA ARG A 107 7.60 17.91 -3.04
C ARG A 107 6.55 18.45 -4.01
N GLU A 108 6.96 18.79 -5.22
CA GLU A 108 6.06 19.22 -6.29
C GLU A 108 5.05 18.12 -6.65
N LEU A 109 5.51 16.88 -6.82
CA LEU A 109 4.66 15.72 -7.04
C LEU A 109 3.64 15.51 -5.91
N ARG A 110 4.05 15.66 -4.65
CA ARG A 110 3.12 15.62 -3.51
C ARG A 110 2.02 16.67 -3.63
N ASP A 111 2.38 17.88 -4.05
CA ASP A 111 1.42 18.98 -4.18
C ASP A 111 0.46 18.73 -5.35
N ILE A 112 0.95 18.17 -6.47
CA ILE A 112 0.14 17.68 -7.59
C ILE A 112 -0.85 16.62 -7.12
N VAL A 113 -0.38 15.54 -6.48
CA VAL A 113 -1.23 14.45 -5.98
C VAL A 113 -2.35 14.97 -5.07
N ARG A 114 -2.03 15.92 -4.17
CA ARG A 114 -3.02 16.55 -3.29
C ARG A 114 -4.04 17.40 -4.05
N ALA A 115 -3.58 18.15 -5.06
CA ALA A 115 -4.44 19.02 -5.85
C ALA A 115 -5.37 18.23 -6.79
N THR A 116 -4.84 17.16 -7.40
CA THR A 116 -5.58 16.33 -8.35
C THR A 116 -6.42 15.25 -7.66
N GLY A 117 -6.12 14.91 -6.40
CA GLY A 117 -6.76 13.81 -5.69
C GLY A 117 -6.41 12.45 -6.29
N ALA A 118 -5.17 12.31 -6.79
CA ALA A 118 -4.63 11.03 -7.20
C ALA A 118 -4.43 10.11 -5.99
N ASP A 119 -4.69 8.82 -6.16
CA ASP A 119 -4.45 7.79 -5.15
C ASP A 119 -3.28 6.86 -5.51
N THR A 120 -2.85 6.89 -6.78
CA THR A 120 -1.73 6.09 -7.29
C THR A 120 -0.72 6.99 -8.03
N VAL A 121 0.57 6.65 -7.90
CA VAL A 121 1.66 7.22 -8.69
C VAL A 121 2.38 6.09 -9.40
N ILE A 122 2.55 6.19 -10.73
CA ILE A 122 3.30 5.23 -11.53
C ILE A 122 4.60 5.89 -11.98
N CYS A 123 5.73 5.22 -11.76
CA CYS A 123 7.06 5.71 -12.10
C CYS A 123 7.71 4.82 -13.16
N ASP A 124 8.36 5.44 -14.15
CA ASP A 124 9.18 4.78 -15.17
C ASP A 124 10.39 5.65 -15.56
N GLY A 125 11.48 5.05 -16.02
CA GLY A 125 12.72 5.78 -16.33
C GLY A 125 13.95 4.95 -16.66
#